data_AF-A0A0F9CXU7-F1
#
_entry.id   AF-A0A0F9CXU7-F1
#
_cell.length_a   1.000
_cell.length_b   1.000
_cell.length_c   1.000
_cell.angle_alpha   90.00
_cell.angle_beta   90.00
_cell.angle_gamma   90.00
#
_symmetry.space_group_name_H-M   'P 1'
#
loop_
_entity.id
_entity.type
_entity.pdbx_description
1 polymer ?
#
loop_
_entity_poly.entity_id
_entity_poly.type
_entity_poly.pdbx_seq_one_letter_code
_entity_poly.pdbx_strand_id
1 'polypeptide(L)'
;TDTGDTGISCKAGCPWGTVIDQLRERFPDAFPQSNGRNSKGKIIAEYDYCDAAGELLGQVVRLEPKSFRQRRPDGSGGWTWKLDGLKFPLYQLPDVLQANAVFVTEGEKDADALRAIGLPATCNPGGAGKWLKHHTDALAGKKVCIIPDKDEPGRAHGHKVAAALKGTAASVRIIYAPDPHKDPAAWIEGGGTREQITEAAKSALTWDGNAPPPPAGAGRDPRNIIQIVKGELPRMVDEAEIALLAFPDHGGLYQRGGQIVRVVRLESSQAGSGVKRAAGSPVIQIITMPALVEALSRAASWIQFDGRTDDWRPRDCPRLVAETYAARAGSWEMRPLVGVVDMPTLRSDGSILQALGYDKNTGLLLLSSAPVEIKPDPDREDSMEAIRQLLQPLEGFPFDSPISQSVALAAILTACVRYAIPTAPMFLFDAPAPGTGKSLLADVVSIISTGTPAPSMSQAPNPEEEGKRLFAALLEGAPIICIDNAERPFEGDVLSSILTQPSYRGRVLGSSVTATVPTAVTFMGTGNNISVKGDLTRRVLLCRLDAALEHPEERLFQGSLRDTIQAKRPQLVAAALTVLCAYQVAGCPEQ
;
A
#
# COMPACT_ATOMS: atom_id res chain seq x y z
N THR A 1 69.04 2.46 -2.88
CA THR A 1 69.48 1.71 -1.68
C THR A 1 68.29 1.62 -0.76
N ASP A 2 67.61 0.47 -0.78
CA ASP A 2 66.67 0.09 0.25
C ASP A 2 66.99 -1.39 0.56
N THR A 3 67.84 -1.55 1.57
CA THR A 3 68.36 -2.82 2.07
C THR A 3 67.31 -3.43 2.99
N GLY A 4 66.42 -4.23 2.41
CA GLY A 4 65.53 -5.14 3.14
C GLY A 4 66.18 -6.50 3.29
N ASP A 5 67.06 -6.63 4.28
CA ASP A 5 67.70 -7.87 4.72
C ASP A 5 66.64 -8.90 5.16
N THR A 6 66.30 -9.85 4.30
CA THR A 6 65.77 -11.14 4.74
C THR A 6 66.96 -12.06 4.99
N GLY A 7 67.42 -12.12 6.24
CA GLY A 7 68.66 -12.76 6.73
C GLY A 7 68.85 -14.26 6.42
N ILE A 8 69.02 -14.60 5.14
CA ILE A 8 69.41 -15.93 4.68
C ILE A 8 70.67 -15.76 3.82
N SER A 9 71.82 -16.25 4.30
CA SER A 9 73.08 -16.23 3.57
C SER A 9 73.53 -17.66 3.24
N CYS A 10 73.85 -17.94 1.98
CA CYS A 10 74.36 -19.24 1.56
C CYS A 10 75.82 -19.42 2.03
N LYS A 11 76.08 -20.38 2.92
CA LYS A 11 77.44 -20.65 3.45
C LYS A 11 78.43 -21.21 2.42
N ALA A 12 77.95 -21.61 1.23
CA ALA A 12 78.78 -22.08 0.12
C ALA A 12 79.18 -20.96 -0.87
N GLY A 13 78.75 -19.70 -0.62
CA GLY A 13 79.14 -18.54 -1.44
C GLY A 13 78.39 -18.40 -2.76
N CYS A 14 77.24 -19.06 -2.93
CA CYS A 14 76.47 -18.98 -4.16
C CYS A 14 75.84 -17.58 -4.37
N PRO A 15 75.75 -17.09 -5.62
CA PRO A 15 75.05 -15.85 -5.93
C PRO A 15 73.58 -15.91 -5.51
N TRP A 16 73.07 -14.80 -4.97
CA TRP A 16 71.72 -14.71 -4.40
C TRP A 16 70.60 -15.15 -5.36
N GLY A 17 70.72 -14.82 -6.66
CA GLY A 17 69.75 -15.22 -7.68
C GLY A 17 69.60 -16.75 -7.80
N THR A 18 70.72 -17.48 -7.81
CA THR A 18 70.72 -18.94 -7.90
C THR A 18 70.10 -19.61 -6.67
N VAL A 19 70.29 -19.03 -5.49
CA VAL A 19 69.71 -19.52 -4.24
C VAL A 19 68.19 -19.33 -4.24
N ILE A 20 67.70 -18.18 -4.70
CA ILE A 20 66.27 -17.89 -4.81
C ILE A 20 65.58 -18.80 -5.84
N ASP A 21 66.23 -19.07 -6.98
CA ASP A 21 65.64 -19.91 -8.02
C ASP A 21 65.46 -21.36 -7.54
N GLN A 22 66.45 -21.93 -6.83
CA GLN A 22 66.31 -23.26 -6.23
C GLN A 22 65.28 -23.29 -5.09
N LEU A 23 65.17 -22.21 -4.30
CA LEU A 23 64.15 -22.12 -3.25
C LEU A 23 62.74 -22.01 -3.81
N ARG A 24 62.54 -21.32 -4.95
CA ARG A 24 61.26 -21.27 -5.68
C ARG A 24 60.86 -22.62 -6.25
N GLU A 25 61.81 -23.38 -6.78
CA GLU A 25 61.56 -24.72 -7.31
C GLU A 25 61.16 -25.71 -6.20
N ARG A 26 61.76 -25.56 -5.01
CA ARG A 26 61.54 -26.48 -3.89
C ARG A 26 60.37 -26.13 -2.99
N PHE A 27 59.97 -24.86 -2.94
CA PHE A 27 58.84 -24.35 -2.13
C PHE A 27 57.98 -23.36 -2.95
N PRO A 28 57.26 -23.84 -3.98
CA PRO A 28 56.52 -22.98 -4.91
C PRO A 28 55.42 -22.14 -4.24
N ASP A 29 54.81 -22.64 -3.16
CA ASP A 29 53.73 -21.96 -2.45
C ASP A 29 54.21 -20.81 -1.53
N ALA A 30 55.53 -20.72 -1.29
CA ALA A 30 56.12 -19.69 -0.44
C ALA A 30 56.51 -18.41 -1.20
N PHE A 31 56.36 -18.39 -2.53
CA PHE A 31 56.69 -17.23 -3.37
C PHE A 31 55.47 -16.75 -4.18
N PRO A 32 55.11 -15.46 -4.12
CA PRO A 32 54.02 -14.93 -4.92
C PRO A 32 54.34 -15.03 -6.41
N GLN A 33 53.44 -15.62 -7.19
CA GLN A 33 53.60 -15.79 -8.64
C GLN A 33 53.71 -14.41 -9.32
N SER A 34 54.81 -14.19 -10.03
CA SER A 34 55.01 -12.99 -10.85
C SER A 34 54.21 -13.11 -12.15
N ASN A 35 53.23 -12.23 -12.32
CA ASN A 35 52.51 -12.11 -13.59
C ASN A 35 53.46 -11.59 -14.68
N GLY A 36 53.82 -12.48 -15.60
CA GLY A 36 54.63 -12.21 -16.78
C GLY A 36 53.99 -11.16 -17.70
N ARG A 37 54.79 -10.18 -18.11
CA ARG A 37 54.46 -9.24 -19.19
C ARG A 37 54.58 -9.95 -20.55
N ASN A 38 53.65 -9.60 -21.45
CA ASN A 38 53.62 -9.80 -22.91
C ASN A 38 53.15 -11.16 -23.48
N SER A 39 51.83 -11.35 -23.53
CA SER A 39 51.19 -11.90 -24.73
C SER A 39 50.39 -10.79 -25.42
N LYS A 40 50.63 -10.56 -26.72
CA LYS A 40 49.79 -9.64 -27.52
C LYS A 40 48.45 -10.37 -27.73
N GLY A 41 47.41 -9.98 -27.01
CA GLY A 41 46.07 -10.55 -27.18
C GLY A 41 45.61 -10.52 -28.65
N LYS A 42 44.81 -11.50 -29.07
CA LYS A 42 44.24 -11.56 -30.42
C LYS A 42 43.12 -10.53 -30.56
N ILE A 43 43.11 -9.73 -31.63
CA ILE A 43 42.00 -8.82 -31.93
C ILE A 43 40.77 -9.65 -32.35
N ILE A 44 39.65 -9.40 -31.68
CA ILE A 44 38.37 -10.09 -31.90
C ILE A 44 37.23 -9.14 -32.31
N ALA A 45 37.41 -7.83 -32.15
CA ALA A 45 36.52 -6.81 -32.69
C ALA A 45 37.27 -5.49 -32.90
N GLU A 46 36.77 -4.71 -33.83
CA GLU A 46 37.41 -3.53 -34.40
C GLU A 46 36.33 -2.46 -34.58
N TYR A 47 36.45 -1.34 -33.86
CA TYR A 47 35.46 -0.27 -33.83
C TYR A 47 36.07 1.04 -34.32
N ASP A 48 35.65 1.47 -35.50
CA ASP A 48 36.19 2.65 -36.17
C ASP A 48 35.55 3.94 -35.63
N TYR A 49 36.41 4.91 -35.34
CA TYR A 49 36.01 6.24 -34.90
C TYR A 49 36.39 7.24 -35.99
N CYS A 50 35.37 7.80 -36.62
CA CYS A 50 35.51 8.77 -37.70
C CYS A 50 35.16 10.19 -37.23
N ASP A 51 35.69 11.18 -37.93
CA ASP A 51 35.30 12.58 -37.77
C ASP A 51 33.90 12.86 -38.37
N ALA A 52 33.50 14.14 -38.41
CA ALA A 52 32.20 14.55 -38.94
C ALA A 52 32.06 14.34 -40.47
N ALA A 53 33.17 14.28 -41.22
CA ALA A 53 33.19 14.00 -42.65
C ALA A 53 33.22 12.50 -42.96
N GLY A 54 33.37 11.65 -41.93
CA GLY A 54 33.50 10.21 -42.08
C GLY A 54 34.95 9.73 -42.26
N GLU A 55 35.94 10.60 -42.11
CA GLU A 55 37.35 10.24 -42.18
C GLU A 55 37.79 9.50 -40.91
N LEU A 56 38.47 8.36 -41.09
CA LEU A 56 38.93 7.51 -39.99
C LEU A 56 40.03 8.21 -39.16
N LEU A 57 39.75 8.48 -37.90
CA LEU A 57 40.71 9.08 -36.96
C LEU A 57 41.46 8.03 -36.15
N GLY A 58 40.77 6.97 -35.75
CA GLY A 58 41.34 5.91 -34.94
C GLY A 58 40.35 4.78 -34.71
N GLN A 59 40.80 3.80 -33.95
CA GLN A 59 40.05 2.58 -33.71
C GLN A 59 40.19 2.11 -32.27
N VAL A 60 39.08 1.67 -31.69
CA VAL A 60 39.08 0.87 -30.45
C VAL A 60 39.07 -0.59 -30.87
N VAL A 61 40.03 -1.37 -30.39
CA VAL A 61 40.11 -2.81 -30.63
C VAL A 61 39.85 -3.59 -29.36
N ARG A 62 39.05 -4.65 -29.47
CA ARG A 62 38.81 -5.62 -28.41
C ARG A 62 39.75 -6.81 -28.60
N LEU A 63 40.45 -7.19 -27.53
CA LEU A 63 41.40 -8.30 -27.49
C LEU A 63 40.88 -9.44 -26.61
N GLU A 64 41.40 -10.64 -26.85
CA GLU A 64 41.23 -11.81 -26.00
C GLU A 64 42.55 -12.17 -25.26
N PRO A 65 42.53 -12.38 -23.93
CA PRO A 65 41.40 -12.22 -22.98
C PRO A 65 40.94 -10.76 -22.85
N LYS A 66 39.68 -10.57 -22.40
CA LYS A 66 38.91 -9.29 -22.49
C LYS A 66 39.74 -8.07 -22.07
N SER A 67 40.25 -7.35 -23.06
CA SER A 67 40.90 -6.06 -22.90
C SER A 67 40.64 -5.17 -24.11
N PHE A 68 40.73 -3.86 -23.93
CA PHE A 68 40.50 -2.89 -24.99
C PHE A 68 41.74 -2.02 -25.19
N ARG A 69 42.08 -1.72 -26.44
CA ARG A 69 43.18 -0.81 -26.79
C ARG A 69 42.75 0.14 -27.89
N GLN A 70 43.37 1.30 -27.95
CA GLN A 70 43.13 2.31 -28.98
C GLN A 70 44.34 2.42 -29.89
N ARG A 71 44.11 2.53 -31.20
CA ARG A 71 45.14 2.76 -32.22
C ARG A 71 44.69 3.84 -33.20
N ARG A 72 45.63 4.44 -33.92
CA ARG A 72 45.34 5.37 -35.03
C ARG A 72 46.13 5.00 -36.28
N PRO A 73 45.69 5.41 -37.48
CA PRO A 73 46.48 5.24 -38.69
C PRO A 73 47.86 5.90 -38.55
N ASP A 74 48.89 5.24 -39.06
CA ASP A 74 50.27 5.77 -39.03
C ASP A 74 50.62 6.70 -40.21
N GLY A 75 49.67 6.90 -41.14
CA GLY A 75 49.85 7.70 -42.36
C GLY A 75 50.52 6.96 -43.53
N SER A 76 50.92 5.70 -43.34
CA SER A 76 51.56 4.84 -44.34
C SER A 76 50.79 3.56 -44.64
N GLY A 77 49.51 3.50 -44.26
CA GLY A 77 48.64 2.33 -44.43
C GLY A 77 48.72 1.31 -43.28
N GLY A 78 49.47 1.61 -42.21
CA GLY A 78 49.55 0.80 -41.01
C GLY A 78 48.91 1.46 -39.78
N TRP A 79 49.19 0.90 -38.60
CA TRP A 79 48.60 1.32 -37.33
C TRP A 79 49.66 1.63 -36.27
N THR A 80 49.44 2.71 -35.52
CA THR A 80 50.24 3.04 -34.33
C THR A 80 49.39 3.04 -33.06
N TRP A 81 49.95 2.51 -31.97
CA TRP A 81 49.34 2.52 -30.63
C TRP A 81 49.60 3.84 -29.88
N LYS A 82 50.40 4.75 -30.46
CA LYS A 82 50.63 6.09 -29.91
C LYS A 82 49.52 7.03 -30.38
N LEU A 83 48.71 7.49 -29.44
CA LEU A 83 47.57 8.35 -29.74
C LEU A 83 47.97 9.82 -29.97
N ASP A 84 49.13 10.25 -29.48
CA ASP A 84 49.69 11.60 -29.70
C ASP A 84 48.68 12.75 -29.49
N GLY A 85 47.88 12.64 -28.42
CA GLY A 85 46.88 13.65 -28.06
C GLY A 85 45.56 13.55 -28.85
N LEU A 86 45.38 12.53 -29.69
CA LEU A 86 44.14 12.28 -30.41
C LEU A 86 42.95 12.20 -29.45
N LYS A 87 41.96 13.07 -29.67
CA LYS A 87 40.68 13.04 -28.99
C LYS A 87 39.69 12.30 -29.87
N PHE A 88 39.37 11.09 -29.46
CA PHE A 88 38.36 10.30 -30.12
C PHE A 88 36.98 10.98 -30.02
N PRO A 89 36.21 11.03 -31.12
CA PRO A 89 34.83 11.49 -31.12
C PRO A 89 33.90 10.45 -30.46
N LEU A 90 32.60 10.72 -30.48
CA LEU A 90 31.57 9.69 -30.23
C LEU A 90 31.65 8.59 -31.30
N TYR A 91 31.40 7.34 -30.92
CA TYR A 91 31.30 6.24 -31.87
C TYR A 91 30.14 6.49 -32.85
N GLN A 92 30.33 6.22 -34.14
CA GLN A 92 29.32 6.51 -35.17
C GLN A 92 28.94 8.01 -35.30
N LEU A 93 29.89 8.93 -35.07
CA LEU A 93 29.67 10.38 -35.08
C LEU A 93 28.90 10.91 -36.30
N PRO A 94 29.21 10.54 -37.57
CA PRO A 94 28.45 11.04 -38.72
C PRO A 94 26.94 10.80 -38.61
N ASP A 95 26.53 9.62 -38.17
CA ASP A 95 25.13 9.25 -37.99
C ASP A 95 24.51 9.96 -36.79
N VAL A 96 25.27 10.09 -35.70
CA VAL A 96 24.86 10.84 -34.51
C VAL A 96 24.54 12.28 -34.88
N LEU A 97 25.35 12.92 -35.74
CA LEU A 97 25.13 14.30 -36.18
C LEU A 97 23.84 14.45 -37.00
N GLN A 98 23.48 13.46 -37.81
CA GLN A 98 22.24 13.46 -38.62
C GLN A 98 20.98 13.12 -37.80
N ALA A 99 21.12 12.35 -36.71
CA ALA A 99 19.97 11.88 -35.92
C ALA A 99 19.39 12.96 -34.99
N ASN A 100 18.05 13.06 -34.93
CA ASN A 100 17.35 13.93 -33.98
C ASN A 100 17.21 13.30 -32.57
N ALA A 101 17.23 11.97 -32.50
CA ALA A 101 17.17 11.21 -31.27
C ALA A 101 18.26 10.13 -31.29
N VAL A 102 18.99 9.99 -30.19
CA VAL A 102 20.18 9.14 -30.09
C VAL A 102 20.15 8.35 -28.78
N PHE A 103 20.42 7.06 -28.87
CA PHE A 103 20.67 6.20 -27.72
C PHE A 103 22.15 6.21 -27.34
N VAL A 104 22.44 6.31 -26.04
CA VAL A 104 23.82 6.27 -25.53
C VAL A 104 23.99 5.02 -24.68
N THR A 105 24.93 4.16 -25.05
CA THR A 105 25.28 2.93 -24.33
C THR A 105 26.65 3.05 -23.67
N GLU A 106 27.01 2.08 -22.83
CA GLU A 106 28.34 2.06 -22.20
C GLU A 106 29.46 1.69 -23.18
N GLY A 107 29.22 0.75 -24.09
CA GLY A 107 30.23 0.25 -25.03
C GLY A 107 29.75 0.06 -26.46
N GLU A 108 30.71 -0.17 -27.36
CA GLU A 108 30.51 -0.26 -28.80
C GLU A 108 29.66 -1.47 -29.21
N LYS A 109 29.79 -2.61 -28.50
CA LYS A 109 28.97 -3.81 -28.76
C LYS A 109 27.47 -3.50 -28.60
N ASP A 110 27.10 -2.79 -27.55
CA ASP A 110 25.71 -2.45 -27.25
C ASP A 110 25.17 -1.40 -28.21
N ALA A 111 26.02 -0.45 -28.63
CA ALA A 111 25.68 0.52 -29.67
C ALA A 111 25.42 -0.18 -31.01
N ASP A 112 26.28 -1.12 -31.42
CA ASP A 112 26.08 -1.91 -32.64
C ASP A 112 24.81 -2.76 -32.58
N ALA A 113 24.50 -3.35 -31.41
CA ALA A 113 23.27 -4.13 -31.23
C ALA A 113 22.01 -3.28 -31.45
N LEU A 114 21.95 -2.09 -30.86
CA LEU A 114 20.83 -1.14 -31.07
C LEU A 114 20.76 -0.66 -32.52
N ARG A 115 21.91 -0.42 -33.17
CA ARG A 115 21.96 -0.02 -34.58
C ARG A 115 21.48 -1.12 -35.52
N ALA A 116 21.78 -2.38 -35.21
CA ALA A 116 21.33 -3.53 -36.00
C ALA A 116 19.79 -3.63 -36.08
N ILE A 117 19.08 -3.11 -35.09
CA ILE A 117 17.60 -3.01 -35.08
C ILE A 117 17.08 -1.62 -35.50
N GLY A 118 17.93 -0.77 -36.08
CA GLY A 118 17.55 0.52 -36.67
C GLY A 118 17.41 1.67 -35.68
N LEU A 119 18.01 1.60 -34.49
CA LEU A 119 18.06 2.70 -33.54
C LEU A 119 19.41 3.43 -33.62
N PRO A 120 19.46 4.75 -33.89
CA PRO A 120 20.70 5.51 -33.83
C PRO A 120 21.30 5.44 -32.43
N ALA A 121 22.47 4.81 -32.29
CA ALA A 121 23.13 4.61 -31.01
C ALA A 121 24.63 4.91 -31.08
N THR A 122 25.20 5.30 -29.95
CA THR A 122 26.61 5.69 -29.78
C THR A 122 27.12 5.35 -28.37
N CYS A 123 28.43 5.35 -28.19
CA CYS A 123 29.09 5.37 -26.89
C CYS A 123 30.34 6.27 -26.93
N ASN A 124 30.98 6.49 -25.77
CA ASN A 124 32.29 7.11 -25.70
C ASN A 124 33.39 6.03 -25.74
N PRO A 125 34.59 6.36 -26.24
CA PRO A 125 35.73 5.45 -26.22
C PRO A 125 36.16 5.15 -24.78
N GLY A 126 36.48 3.89 -24.51
CA GLY A 126 37.04 3.46 -23.22
C GLY A 126 36.03 3.32 -22.08
N GLY A 127 34.72 3.35 -22.37
CA GLY A 127 33.65 2.97 -21.44
C GLY A 127 33.48 3.91 -20.24
N ALA A 128 33.03 3.32 -19.12
CA ALA A 128 32.67 4.04 -17.90
C ALA A 128 33.73 5.04 -17.42
N GLY A 129 33.29 6.26 -17.11
CA GLY A 129 34.11 7.31 -16.53
C GLY A 129 34.93 8.14 -17.53
N LYS A 130 35.00 7.75 -18.82
CA LYS A 130 35.76 8.45 -19.88
C LYS A 130 34.95 9.45 -20.71
N TRP A 131 33.78 9.86 -20.22
CA TRP A 131 32.98 10.91 -20.86
C TRP A 131 33.66 12.29 -20.75
N LEU A 132 33.76 13.02 -21.86
CA LEU A 132 34.44 14.31 -21.98
C LEU A 132 33.50 15.35 -22.59
N LYS A 133 33.81 16.63 -22.39
CA LYS A 133 32.95 17.75 -22.83
C LYS A 133 32.62 17.71 -24.32
N HIS A 134 33.57 17.36 -25.20
CA HIS A 134 33.30 17.32 -26.64
C HIS A 134 32.32 16.21 -27.05
N HIS A 135 32.14 15.17 -26.23
CA HIS A 135 31.07 14.18 -26.43
C HIS A 135 29.69 14.78 -26.11
N THR A 136 29.59 15.57 -25.04
CA THR A 136 28.38 16.34 -24.72
C THR A 136 28.03 17.32 -25.84
N ASP A 137 29.03 18.06 -26.33
CA ASP A 137 28.83 19.09 -27.37
C ASP A 137 28.28 18.47 -28.67
N ALA A 138 28.70 17.26 -29.03
CA ALA A 138 28.20 16.54 -30.21
C ALA A 138 26.70 16.13 -30.11
N LEU A 139 26.12 16.12 -28.91
CA LEU A 139 24.73 15.76 -28.64
C LEU A 139 23.84 16.99 -28.36
N ALA A 140 24.36 18.21 -28.55
CA ALA A 140 23.61 19.45 -28.32
C ALA A 140 22.30 19.48 -29.14
N GLY A 141 21.20 19.85 -28.48
CA GLY A 141 19.87 19.97 -29.10
C GLY A 141 19.18 18.64 -29.48
N LYS A 142 19.79 17.47 -29.23
CA LYS A 142 19.20 16.16 -29.56
C LYS A 142 18.36 15.59 -28.40
N LYS A 143 17.45 14.66 -28.71
CA LYS A 143 16.74 13.86 -27.70
C LYS A 143 17.59 12.64 -27.35
N VAL A 144 18.14 12.58 -26.15
CA VAL A 144 19.08 11.53 -25.73
C VAL A 144 18.41 10.56 -24.77
N CYS A 145 18.55 9.26 -25.03
CA CYS A 145 18.14 8.20 -24.13
C CYS A 145 19.36 7.34 -23.76
N ILE A 146 19.71 7.28 -22.48
CA ILE A 146 20.88 6.56 -21.98
C ILE A 146 20.41 5.18 -21.51
N ILE A 147 21.06 4.13 -21.99
CA ILE A 147 20.85 2.74 -21.54
C ILE A 147 22.17 2.23 -20.94
N PRO A 148 22.39 2.42 -19.63
CA PRO A 148 23.59 1.95 -18.96
C PRO A 148 23.54 0.44 -18.70
N ASP A 149 24.71 -0.16 -18.50
CA ASP A 149 24.80 -1.51 -17.96
C ASP A 149 24.19 -1.56 -16.55
N LYS A 150 23.58 -2.70 -16.21
CA LYS A 150 22.92 -2.91 -14.91
C LYS A 150 23.89 -3.25 -13.76
N ASP A 151 25.15 -2.88 -13.87
CA ASP A 151 26.08 -2.90 -12.75
C ASP A 151 26.29 -1.49 -12.18
N GLU A 152 27.05 -1.42 -11.08
CA GLU A 152 27.30 -0.17 -10.38
C GLU A 152 28.14 0.83 -11.20
N PRO A 153 29.27 0.43 -11.83
CA PRO A 153 30.01 1.32 -12.73
C PRO A 153 29.17 1.85 -13.89
N GLY A 154 28.34 1.00 -14.51
CA GLY A 154 27.49 1.38 -15.63
C GLY A 154 26.41 2.37 -15.24
N ARG A 155 25.72 2.14 -14.12
CA ARG A 155 24.76 3.11 -13.56
C ARG A 155 25.41 4.46 -13.27
N ALA A 156 26.53 4.47 -12.57
CA ALA A 156 27.23 5.71 -12.22
C ALA A 156 27.68 6.47 -13.48
N HIS A 157 28.17 5.76 -14.49
CA HIS A 157 28.52 6.34 -15.78
C HIS A 157 27.30 6.92 -16.50
N GLY A 158 26.20 6.18 -16.60
CA GLY A 158 24.96 6.65 -17.23
C GLY A 158 24.44 7.95 -16.62
N HIS A 159 24.43 8.05 -15.29
CA HIS A 159 24.06 9.28 -14.60
C HIS A 159 25.07 10.42 -14.79
N LYS A 160 26.38 10.13 -14.84
CA LYS A 160 27.42 11.12 -15.16
C LYS A 160 27.24 11.70 -16.56
N VAL A 161 26.90 10.86 -17.54
CA VAL A 161 26.58 11.28 -18.91
C VAL A 161 25.29 12.11 -18.92
N ALA A 162 24.25 11.69 -18.20
CA ALA A 162 22.99 12.44 -18.10
C ALA A 162 23.19 13.84 -17.52
N ALA A 163 23.98 13.93 -16.44
CA ALA A 163 24.34 15.20 -15.83
C ALA A 163 25.14 16.10 -16.77
N ALA A 164 26.09 15.53 -17.51
CA ALA A 164 26.88 16.29 -18.49
C ALA A 164 26.02 16.82 -19.64
N LEU A 165 24.94 16.12 -20.01
CA LEU A 165 24.01 16.52 -21.08
C LEU A 165 22.93 17.50 -20.63
N LYS A 166 22.78 17.73 -19.32
CA LYS A 166 21.78 18.67 -18.77
C LYS A 166 22.01 20.07 -19.32
N GLY A 167 20.94 20.67 -19.86
CA GLY A 167 20.99 22.00 -20.46
C GLY A 167 21.71 22.07 -21.81
N THR A 168 22.25 20.96 -22.33
CA THR A 168 22.87 20.89 -23.66
C THR A 168 22.01 20.08 -24.63
N ALA A 169 21.55 18.90 -24.24
CA ALA A 169 20.60 18.10 -25.01
C ALA A 169 19.16 18.67 -24.89
N ALA A 170 18.31 18.45 -25.90
CA ALA A 170 16.91 18.88 -25.86
C ALA A 170 16.07 18.10 -24.83
N SER A 171 16.41 16.84 -24.59
CA SER A 171 15.87 16.04 -23.49
C SER A 171 16.83 14.92 -23.16
N VAL A 172 16.96 14.56 -21.89
CA VAL A 172 17.72 13.40 -21.44
C VAL A 172 16.77 12.44 -20.74
N ARG A 173 16.86 11.15 -21.04
CA ARG A 173 16.14 10.07 -20.35
C ARG A 173 17.11 8.95 -20.03
N ILE A 174 16.83 8.18 -18.98
CA ILE A 174 17.57 6.98 -18.64
C ILE A 174 16.58 5.82 -18.59
N ILE A 175 16.86 4.75 -19.33
CA ILE A 175 16.11 3.50 -19.25
C ILE A 175 17.07 2.35 -18.96
N TYR A 176 16.56 1.29 -18.39
CA TYR A 176 17.32 0.07 -18.15
C TYR A 176 16.72 -1.05 -19.01
N ALA A 177 17.57 -1.99 -19.45
CA ALA A 177 17.06 -3.24 -20.00
C ALA A 177 16.07 -3.90 -19.00
N PRO A 178 15.07 -4.68 -19.42
CA PRO A 178 14.23 -5.43 -18.49
C PRO A 178 15.00 -6.60 -17.88
N ASP A 179 14.59 -7.10 -16.72
CA ASP A 179 15.18 -8.32 -16.17
C ASP A 179 14.82 -9.54 -17.03
N PRO A 180 15.73 -10.51 -17.24
CA PRO A 180 17.04 -10.67 -16.60
C PRO A 180 18.22 -10.03 -17.37
N HIS A 181 17.95 -9.21 -18.39
CA HIS A 181 18.98 -8.68 -19.28
C HIS A 181 19.84 -7.62 -18.59
N LYS A 182 21.16 -7.75 -18.73
CA LYS A 182 22.15 -6.92 -18.04
C LYS A 182 22.56 -5.67 -18.81
N ASP A 183 22.48 -5.71 -20.14
CA ASP A 183 22.94 -4.67 -21.08
C ASP A 183 22.03 -4.67 -22.32
N PRO A 184 22.10 -3.64 -23.20
CA PRO A 184 21.29 -3.58 -24.42
C PRO A 184 21.49 -4.77 -25.36
N ALA A 185 22.73 -5.26 -25.52
CA ALA A 185 22.98 -6.44 -26.35
C ALA A 185 22.25 -7.68 -25.82
N ALA A 186 22.28 -7.93 -24.51
CA ALA A 186 21.55 -9.05 -23.89
C ALA A 186 20.04 -8.89 -24.00
N TRP A 187 19.51 -7.66 -23.98
CA TRP A 187 18.09 -7.40 -24.20
C TRP A 187 17.67 -7.79 -25.62
N ILE A 188 18.45 -7.42 -26.63
CA ILE A 188 18.17 -7.73 -28.03
C ILE A 188 18.39 -9.23 -28.32
N GLU A 189 19.48 -9.83 -27.81
CA GLU A 189 19.73 -11.28 -27.89
C GLU A 189 18.58 -12.07 -27.23
N GLY A 190 17.95 -11.51 -26.20
CA GLY A 190 16.77 -12.05 -25.52
C GLY A 190 15.43 -11.85 -26.23
N GLY A 191 15.41 -11.27 -27.43
CA GLY A 191 14.19 -11.01 -28.21
C GLY A 191 13.60 -9.60 -28.08
N GLY A 192 14.32 -8.66 -27.46
CA GLY A 192 13.91 -7.26 -27.38
C GLY A 192 13.81 -6.60 -28.76
N THR A 193 12.68 -5.96 -29.06
CA THR A 193 12.44 -5.31 -30.37
C THR A 193 12.69 -3.80 -30.33
N ARG A 194 12.85 -3.21 -31.52
CA ARG A 194 12.95 -1.75 -31.70
C ARG A 194 11.78 -1.01 -31.06
N GLU A 195 10.56 -1.53 -31.21
CA GLU A 195 9.33 -0.93 -30.72
C GLU A 195 9.31 -0.90 -29.19
N GLN A 196 9.71 -2.00 -28.54
CA GLN A 196 9.77 -2.09 -27.08
C GLN A 196 10.77 -1.10 -26.47
N ILE A 197 11.97 -1.00 -27.06
CA ILE A 197 13.01 -0.09 -26.58
C ILE A 197 12.60 1.37 -26.81
N THR A 198 11.99 1.66 -27.97
CA THR A 198 11.49 3.00 -28.28
C THR A 198 10.33 3.39 -27.36
N GLU A 199 9.44 2.45 -27.04
CA GLU A 199 8.32 2.70 -26.12
C GLU A 199 8.80 2.92 -24.69
N ALA A 200 9.75 2.11 -24.21
CA ALA A 200 10.41 2.35 -22.92
C ALA A 200 11.07 3.74 -22.87
N ALA A 201 11.74 4.14 -23.95
CA ALA A 201 12.36 5.47 -24.05
C ALA A 201 11.33 6.63 -24.12
N LYS A 202 10.11 6.38 -24.62
CA LYS A 202 9.04 7.37 -24.67
C LYS A 202 8.32 7.51 -23.33
N SER A 203 8.06 6.40 -22.66
CA SER A 203 7.36 6.35 -21.37
C SER A 203 8.25 6.76 -20.19
N ALA A 204 9.56 6.69 -20.35
CA ALA A 204 10.51 7.18 -19.35
C ALA A 204 10.38 8.70 -19.14
N LEU A 205 10.32 9.11 -17.88
CA LEU A 205 10.33 10.51 -17.48
C LEU A 205 11.62 11.18 -17.96
N THR A 206 11.51 12.45 -18.35
CA THR A 206 12.68 13.29 -18.64
C THR A 206 13.50 13.42 -17.36
N TRP A 207 14.79 13.11 -17.45
CA TRP A 207 15.74 13.26 -16.36
C TRP A 207 15.92 14.75 -16.04
N ASP A 208 15.46 15.18 -14.87
CA ASP A 208 15.45 16.57 -14.42
C ASP A 208 16.68 16.95 -13.56
N GLY A 209 17.53 15.96 -13.26
CA GLY A 209 18.71 16.09 -12.42
C GLY A 209 18.45 15.91 -10.91
N ASN A 210 17.24 15.54 -10.49
CA ASN A 210 16.88 15.26 -9.10
C ASN A 210 16.84 13.76 -8.77
N ALA A 211 17.28 12.88 -9.68
CA ALA A 211 17.44 11.45 -9.41
C ALA A 211 18.93 11.12 -9.19
N PRO A 212 19.40 11.02 -7.92
CA PRO A 212 20.68 10.40 -7.63
C PRO A 212 20.68 8.94 -8.10
N PRO A 213 21.86 8.36 -8.41
CA PRO A 213 21.96 6.93 -8.65
C PRO A 213 21.40 6.17 -7.43
N PRO A 214 20.64 5.08 -7.62
CA PRO A 214 20.22 4.24 -6.51
C PRO A 214 21.47 3.71 -5.79
N PRO A 215 21.53 3.76 -4.45
CA PRO A 215 22.75 3.43 -3.73
C PRO A 215 23.12 1.95 -3.81
N ALA A 216 24.43 1.68 -3.81
CA ALA A 216 24.98 0.35 -3.71
C ALA A 216 24.62 -0.27 -2.34
N GLY A 217 24.11 -1.51 -2.35
CA GLY A 217 23.95 -2.30 -1.13
C GLY A 217 22.62 -2.15 -0.38
N ALA A 218 21.64 -1.40 -0.87
CA ALA A 218 20.25 -1.68 -0.52
C ALA A 218 19.89 -3.01 -1.19
N GLY A 219 19.82 -4.09 -0.40
CA GLY A 219 19.26 -5.36 -0.89
C GLY A 219 17.97 -5.05 -1.64
N ARG A 220 17.87 -5.56 -2.89
CA ARG A 220 16.78 -5.36 -3.85
C ARG A 220 15.44 -5.14 -3.16
N ASP A 221 15.10 -3.89 -2.98
CA ASP A 221 13.83 -3.50 -2.42
C ASP A 221 12.98 -2.94 -3.54
N PRO A 222 11.91 -3.63 -3.97
CA PRO A 222 11.07 -3.20 -5.09
C PRO A 222 10.22 -1.95 -4.76
N ARG A 223 10.33 -1.40 -3.55
CA ARG A 223 9.57 -0.25 -3.07
C ARG A 223 10.16 1.08 -3.57
N ASN A 224 9.31 2.11 -3.63
CA ASN A 224 9.73 3.47 -3.97
C ASN A 224 10.79 3.96 -2.97
N ILE A 225 11.91 4.50 -3.48
CA ILE A 225 12.99 5.04 -2.63
C ILE A 225 12.67 6.49 -2.28
N ILE A 226 12.62 6.80 -0.98
CA ILE A 226 12.44 8.16 -0.47
C ILE A 226 13.72 8.61 0.24
N GLN A 227 14.27 9.73 -0.25
CA GLN A 227 15.49 10.31 0.30
C GLN A 227 15.18 11.29 1.42
N ILE A 228 15.80 11.08 2.58
CA ILE A 228 15.70 11.96 3.74
C ILE A 228 16.64 13.15 3.55
N VAL A 229 16.08 14.28 3.11
CA VAL A 229 16.82 15.52 2.83
C VAL A 229 16.27 16.66 3.69
N LYS A 230 17.17 17.37 4.38
CA LYS A 230 16.80 18.52 5.20
C LYS A 230 16.28 19.66 4.30
N GLY A 231 15.13 20.22 4.65
CA GLY A 231 14.47 21.28 3.86
C GLY A 231 13.40 20.77 2.88
N GLU A 232 13.35 19.46 2.64
CA GLU A 232 12.47 18.82 1.64
C GLU A 232 11.28 18.10 2.29
N LEU A 233 10.81 18.57 3.46
CA LEU A 233 9.72 17.91 4.20
C LEU A 233 8.44 17.72 3.37
N PRO A 234 7.92 18.72 2.64
CA PRO A 234 6.71 18.54 1.83
C PRO A 234 6.87 17.42 0.79
N ARG A 235 7.97 17.42 0.03
CA ARG A 235 8.29 16.38 -0.97
C ARG A 235 8.32 14.98 -0.34
N MET A 236 9.00 14.81 0.80
CA MET A 236 9.06 13.51 1.48
C MET A 236 7.67 13.03 1.93
N VAL A 237 6.79 13.93 2.37
CA VAL A 237 5.44 13.57 2.76
C VAL A 237 4.58 13.21 1.54
N ASP A 238 4.71 13.94 0.43
CA ASP A 238 4.00 13.63 -0.83
C ASP A 238 4.42 12.28 -1.40
N GLU A 239 5.73 12.01 -1.45
CA GLU A 239 6.25 10.71 -1.89
C GLU A 239 5.82 9.57 -0.96
N ALA A 240 5.73 9.82 0.35
CA ALA A 240 5.23 8.84 1.31
C ALA A 240 3.75 8.52 1.11
N GLU A 241 2.92 9.53 0.82
CA GLU A 241 1.51 9.33 0.48
C GLU A 241 1.36 8.54 -0.81
N ILE A 242 2.10 8.89 -1.87
CA ILE A 242 2.11 8.14 -3.13
C ILE A 242 2.51 6.68 -2.91
N ALA A 243 3.58 6.45 -2.15
CA ALA A 243 4.03 5.10 -1.84
C ALA A 243 3.00 4.32 -1.02
N LEU A 244 2.35 4.96 -0.03
CA LEU A 244 1.32 4.34 0.78
C LEU A 244 0.08 3.97 -0.04
N LEU A 245 -0.38 4.85 -0.94
CA LEU A 245 -1.52 4.61 -1.81
C LEU A 245 -1.24 3.52 -2.86
N ALA A 246 0.01 3.40 -3.31
CA ALA A 246 0.44 2.33 -4.20
C ALA A 246 0.67 0.99 -3.46
N PHE A 247 0.82 1.01 -2.14
CA PHE A 247 1.01 -0.20 -1.33
C PHE A 247 -0.27 -1.05 -1.33
N PRO A 248 -0.18 -2.40 -1.33
CA PRO A 248 -1.35 -3.27 -1.28
C PRO A 248 -2.35 -2.85 -0.19
N ASP A 249 -3.63 -2.74 -0.56
CA ASP A 249 -4.72 -2.24 0.28
C ASP A 249 -4.43 -0.93 1.01
N HIS A 250 -3.57 -0.08 0.45
CA HIS A 250 -3.11 1.19 1.04
C HIS A 250 -2.53 0.99 2.46
N GLY A 251 -1.91 -0.17 2.72
CA GLY A 251 -1.41 -0.54 4.04
C GLY A 251 -2.50 -0.88 5.07
N GLY A 252 -3.74 -1.11 4.63
CA GLY A 252 -4.89 -1.33 5.51
C GLY A 252 -5.34 -0.07 6.25
N LEU A 253 -4.93 1.12 5.76
CA LEU A 253 -5.24 2.41 6.36
C LEU A 253 -6.41 3.10 5.66
N TYR A 254 -7.20 3.81 6.46
CA TYR A 254 -8.38 4.57 6.04
C TYR A 254 -8.43 5.90 6.78
N GLN A 255 -9.23 6.84 6.28
CA GLN A 255 -9.53 8.08 6.99
C GLN A 255 -10.96 8.05 7.57
N ARG A 256 -11.11 8.49 8.82
CA ARG A 256 -12.41 8.62 9.49
C ARG A 256 -12.35 9.75 10.52
N GLY A 257 -13.32 10.67 10.48
CA GLY A 257 -13.44 11.73 11.47
C GLY A 257 -12.21 12.64 11.58
N GLY A 258 -11.50 12.87 10.47
CA GLY A 258 -10.26 13.66 10.48
C GLY A 258 -9.08 12.96 11.17
N GLN A 259 -9.11 11.63 11.27
CA GLN A 259 -8.04 10.80 11.80
C GLN A 259 -7.69 9.69 10.81
N ILE A 260 -6.43 9.23 10.83
CA ILE A 260 -6.03 8.01 10.15
C ILE A 260 -6.40 6.83 11.06
N VAL A 261 -7.11 5.87 10.51
CA VAL A 261 -7.64 4.71 11.22
C VAL A 261 -7.27 3.42 10.52
N ARG A 262 -7.33 2.32 11.27
CA ARG A 262 -7.23 0.95 10.77
C ARG A 262 -8.32 0.09 11.38
N VAL A 263 -8.65 -1.01 10.73
CA VAL A 263 -9.60 -1.99 11.25
C VAL A 263 -8.84 -3.12 11.91
N VAL A 264 -9.18 -3.44 13.14
CA VAL A 264 -8.60 -4.55 13.91
C VAL A 264 -9.70 -5.47 14.41
N ARG A 265 -9.41 -6.76 14.58
CA ARG A 265 -10.27 -7.69 15.32
C ARG A 265 -9.77 -7.84 16.74
N LEU A 266 -10.69 -7.77 17.71
CA LEU A 266 -10.32 -7.90 19.12
C LEU A 266 -9.87 -9.33 19.44
N GLU A 267 -8.70 -9.50 20.06
CA GLU A 267 -8.21 -10.82 20.50
C GLU A 267 -8.94 -11.35 21.73
N SER A 268 -9.41 -10.44 22.59
CA SER A 268 -10.18 -10.75 23.80
C SER A 268 -11.34 -9.78 23.95
N SER A 269 -12.34 -10.17 24.75
CA SER A 269 -13.45 -9.27 25.07
C SER A 269 -12.91 -8.05 25.82
N GLN A 270 -13.05 -6.86 25.22
CA GLN A 270 -12.54 -5.61 25.79
C GLN A 270 -13.67 -4.62 26.01
N ALA A 271 -13.57 -3.86 27.12
CA ALA A 271 -14.38 -2.68 27.39
C ALA A 271 -13.66 -1.44 26.86
N GLY A 272 -13.66 -1.26 25.54
CA GLY A 272 -13.16 -0.03 24.91
C GLY A 272 -14.22 1.08 24.98
N SER A 273 -13.85 2.28 25.40
CA SER A 273 -14.74 3.46 25.44
C SER A 273 -16.07 3.26 26.18
N GLY A 274 -16.13 2.35 27.16
CA GLY A 274 -17.34 2.02 27.91
C GLY A 274 -18.27 1.00 27.25
N VAL A 275 -17.93 0.49 26.06
CA VAL A 275 -18.68 -0.54 25.33
C VAL A 275 -17.94 -1.88 25.42
N LYS A 276 -18.59 -2.87 26.03
CA LYS A 276 -18.05 -4.23 26.14
C LYS A 276 -18.33 -5.00 24.85
N ARG A 277 -17.27 -5.38 24.14
CA ARG A 277 -17.36 -6.12 22.87
C ARG A 277 -16.84 -7.54 23.02
N ALA A 278 -17.37 -8.46 22.22
CA ALA A 278 -16.91 -9.85 22.19
C ALA A 278 -15.58 -9.97 21.43
N ALA A 279 -14.79 -11.00 21.77
CA ALA A 279 -13.61 -11.37 20.98
C ALA A 279 -14.00 -11.65 19.51
N GLY A 280 -13.12 -11.29 18.58
CA GLY A 280 -13.34 -11.40 17.13
C GLY A 280 -14.08 -10.22 16.49
N SER A 281 -14.74 -9.35 17.28
CA SER A 281 -15.47 -8.18 16.75
C SER A 281 -14.51 -7.22 16.04
N PRO A 282 -14.84 -6.72 14.84
CA PRO A 282 -14.07 -5.66 14.21
C PRO A 282 -14.27 -4.32 14.92
N VAL A 283 -13.20 -3.56 15.05
CA VAL A 283 -13.20 -2.22 15.64
C VAL A 283 -12.34 -1.30 14.79
N ILE A 284 -12.82 -0.08 14.58
CA ILE A 284 -12.04 0.99 13.96
C ILE A 284 -11.18 1.65 15.04
N GLN A 285 -9.86 1.62 14.88
CA GLN A 285 -8.92 2.25 15.80
C GLN A 285 -8.14 3.36 15.13
N ILE A 286 -7.93 4.46 15.84
CA ILE A 286 -6.99 5.50 15.44
C ILE A 286 -5.58 4.89 15.43
N ILE A 287 -4.85 5.10 14.34
CA ILE A 287 -3.48 4.61 14.24
C ILE A 287 -2.60 5.35 15.25
N THR A 288 -1.72 4.63 15.94
CA THR A 288 -0.72 5.26 16.79
C THR A 288 0.42 5.80 15.95
N MET A 289 1.10 6.86 16.42
CA MET A 289 2.23 7.43 15.68
C MET A 289 3.34 6.41 15.35
N PRO A 290 3.75 5.50 16.27
CA PRO A 290 4.70 4.44 15.92
C PRO A 290 4.19 3.49 14.84
N ALA A 291 2.91 3.13 14.85
CA ALA A 291 2.32 2.27 13.82
C ALA A 291 2.23 2.98 12.46
N LEU A 292 2.01 4.30 12.44
CA LEU A 292 2.05 5.08 11.20
C LEU A 292 3.47 5.18 10.63
N VAL A 293 4.48 5.38 11.48
CA VAL A 293 5.89 5.31 11.09
C VAL A 293 6.19 3.95 10.48
N GLU A 294 5.79 2.85 11.13
CA GLU A 294 5.96 1.51 10.59
C GLU A 294 5.28 1.33 9.23
N ALA A 295 4.03 1.78 9.08
CA ALA A 295 3.28 1.67 7.82
C ALA A 295 3.98 2.41 6.67
N LEU A 296 4.45 3.64 6.90
CA LEU A 296 5.19 4.42 5.90
C LEU A 296 6.58 3.83 5.61
N SER A 297 7.25 3.26 6.62
CA SER A 297 8.50 2.49 6.44
C SER A 297 8.29 1.20 5.67
N ARG A 298 7.09 0.59 5.74
CA ARG A 298 6.73 -0.59 4.95
C ARG A 298 6.39 -0.22 3.50
N ALA A 299 5.77 0.94 3.29
CA ALA A 299 5.36 1.40 1.97
C ALA A 299 6.52 1.85 1.06
N ALA A 300 7.62 2.36 1.64
CA ALA A 300 8.75 2.91 0.91
C ALA A 300 10.10 2.51 1.50
N SER A 301 11.16 2.54 0.69
CA SER A 301 12.54 2.40 1.13
C SER A 301 13.10 3.77 1.51
N TRP A 302 13.34 4.02 2.79
CA TRP A 302 13.86 5.29 3.27
C TRP A 302 15.38 5.26 3.35
N ILE A 303 16.04 6.28 2.81
CA ILE A 303 17.51 6.39 2.85
C ILE A 303 17.95 7.78 3.29
N GLN A 304 19.06 7.85 4.02
CA GLN A 304 19.67 9.11 4.44
C GLN A 304 21.15 9.11 4.14
N PHE A 305 21.66 10.23 3.62
CA PHE A 305 23.08 10.42 3.37
C PHE A 305 23.88 10.47 4.68
N ASP A 306 24.90 9.64 4.79
CA ASP A 306 25.84 9.61 5.90
C ASP A 306 27.19 10.19 5.46
N GLY A 307 27.42 11.45 5.80
CA GLY A 307 28.66 12.16 5.45
C GLY A 307 29.93 11.58 6.08
N ARG A 308 29.84 10.63 7.03
CA ARG A 308 31.02 9.91 7.55
C ARG A 308 31.47 8.79 6.63
N THR A 309 30.52 8.14 5.97
CA THR A 309 30.79 7.03 5.06
C THR A 309 30.67 7.42 3.58
N ASP A 310 30.32 8.67 3.31
CA ASP A 310 30.10 9.24 1.97
C ASP A 310 29.10 8.42 1.14
N ASP A 311 28.09 7.87 1.82
CA ASP A 311 27.16 6.89 1.27
C ASP A 311 25.75 7.05 1.84
N TRP A 312 24.75 6.52 1.13
CA TRP A 312 23.37 6.50 1.58
C TRP A 312 23.08 5.26 2.41
N ARG A 313 22.55 5.46 3.61
CA ARG A 313 22.21 4.37 4.52
C ARG A 313 20.70 4.20 4.63
N PRO A 314 20.19 2.96 4.65
CA PRO A 314 18.80 2.69 4.98
C PRO A 314 18.42 3.29 6.33
N ARG A 315 17.22 3.85 6.39
CA ARG A 315 16.58 4.39 7.58
C ARG A 315 15.12 3.97 7.58
N ASP A 316 14.45 4.22 8.69
CA ASP A 316 12.99 4.19 8.77
C ASP A 316 12.43 5.57 8.38
N CYS A 317 11.13 5.62 8.08
CA CYS A 317 10.39 6.86 7.93
C CYS A 317 10.67 7.80 9.12
N PRO A 318 11.14 9.03 8.90
CA PRO A 318 11.32 9.99 9.98
C PRO A 318 9.98 10.27 10.66
N ARG A 319 9.99 10.33 11.99
CA ARG A 319 8.78 10.62 12.79
C ARG A 319 8.09 11.92 12.35
N LEU A 320 8.88 12.96 12.04
CA LEU A 320 8.35 14.26 11.59
C LEU A 320 7.55 14.14 10.27
N VAL A 321 7.93 13.23 9.37
CA VAL A 321 7.17 12.96 8.14
C VAL A 321 5.81 12.37 8.50
N ALA A 322 5.79 11.34 9.35
CA ALA A 322 4.55 10.70 9.80
C ALA A 322 3.63 11.68 10.55
N GLU A 323 4.18 12.54 11.42
CA GLU A 323 3.43 13.59 12.13
C GLU A 323 2.85 14.61 11.16
N THR A 324 3.64 15.06 10.19
CA THR A 324 3.19 16.01 9.16
C THR A 324 2.11 15.40 8.27
N TYR A 325 2.27 14.13 7.89
CA TYR A 325 1.25 13.39 7.14
C TYR A 325 -0.05 13.24 7.94
N ALA A 326 0.03 12.86 9.22
CA ALA A 326 -1.14 12.76 10.10
C ALA A 326 -1.83 14.12 10.36
N ALA A 327 -1.14 15.24 10.13
CA ALA A 327 -1.72 16.57 10.26
C ALA A 327 -2.46 17.04 8.99
N ARG A 328 -2.38 16.32 7.86
CA ARG A 328 -3.11 16.60 6.60
C ARG A 328 -4.61 16.28 6.66
N ALA A 329 -5.22 16.32 7.85
CA ALA A 329 -6.64 16.04 8.00
C ALA A 329 -7.47 16.96 7.10
N GLY A 330 -8.24 16.35 6.19
CA GLY A 330 -9.04 17.07 5.18
C GLY A 330 -8.36 17.27 3.82
N SER A 331 -7.08 16.92 3.67
CA SER A 331 -6.35 16.94 2.40
C SER A 331 -5.72 15.59 2.05
N TRP A 332 -6.16 14.50 2.69
CA TRP A 332 -5.70 13.14 2.36
C TRP A 332 -6.43 12.59 1.15
N GLU A 333 -5.70 11.89 0.29
CA GLU A 333 -6.26 11.06 -0.79
C GLU A 333 -6.61 9.63 -0.31
N MET A 334 -6.51 9.38 1.00
CA MET A 334 -6.81 8.11 1.64
C MET A 334 -8.30 7.74 1.51
N ARG A 335 -8.62 6.45 1.46
CA ARG A 335 -10.01 5.96 1.37
C ARG A 335 -10.80 6.33 2.63
N PRO A 336 -11.96 7.00 2.54
CA PRO A 336 -12.82 7.27 3.69
C PRO A 336 -13.50 5.99 4.18
N LEU A 337 -13.54 5.76 5.50
CA LEU A 337 -14.21 4.59 6.09
C LEU A 337 -15.48 5.01 6.85
N VAL A 338 -16.63 4.69 6.26
CA VAL A 338 -17.95 4.93 6.84
C VAL A 338 -18.27 3.89 7.91
N GLY A 339 -17.90 2.63 7.68
CA GLY A 339 -18.18 1.54 8.60
C GLY A 339 -17.62 0.21 8.15
N VAL A 340 -17.72 -0.78 9.03
CA VAL A 340 -17.30 -2.15 8.78
C VAL A 340 -18.52 -3.06 8.85
N VAL A 341 -18.61 -3.98 7.90
CA VAL A 341 -19.66 -5.00 7.83
C VAL A 341 -19.01 -6.39 7.72
N ASP A 342 -19.64 -7.39 8.35
CA ASP A 342 -19.15 -8.78 8.37
C ASP A 342 -20.03 -9.73 7.55
N MET A 343 -21.01 -9.19 6.81
CA MET A 343 -21.92 -9.91 5.92
C MET A 343 -22.42 -8.98 4.80
N PRO A 344 -22.97 -9.55 3.71
CA PRO A 344 -23.63 -8.78 2.68
C PRO A 344 -24.71 -7.85 3.23
N THR A 345 -24.87 -6.67 2.62
CA THR A 345 -25.84 -5.65 3.03
C THR A 345 -26.38 -4.90 1.81
N LEU A 346 -27.41 -4.08 1.99
CA LEU A 346 -27.92 -3.20 0.94
C LEU A 346 -27.12 -1.88 0.89
N ARG A 347 -26.90 -1.39 -0.33
CA ARG A 347 -26.49 -0.01 -0.59
C ARG A 347 -27.73 0.90 -0.61
N SER A 348 -27.52 2.20 -0.53
CA SER A 348 -28.61 3.19 -0.58
C SER A 348 -29.37 3.22 -1.92
N ASP A 349 -28.75 2.74 -3.00
CA ASP A 349 -29.38 2.58 -4.31
C ASP A 349 -30.17 1.25 -4.46
N GLY A 350 -30.20 0.42 -3.41
CA GLY A 350 -30.86 -0.89 -3.41
C GLY A 350 -30.03 -2.04 -3.99
N SER A 351 -28.83 -1.78 -4.50
CA SER A 351 -27.92 -2.86 -4.90
C SER A 351 -27.33 -3.58 -3.69
N ILE A 352 -26.98 -4.86 -3.84
CA ILE A 352 -26.37 -5.65 -2.76
C ILE A 352 -24.84 -5.48 -2.78
N LEU A 353 -24.29 -5.15 -1.62
CA LEU A 353 -22.87 -5.20 -1.32
C LEU A 353 -22.52 -6.61 -0.81
N GLN A 354 -21.83 -7.41 -1.62
CA GLN A 354 -21.42 -8.77 -1.26
C GLN A 354 -19.95 -9.11 -1.60
N ALA A 355 -19.25 -8.22 -2.30
CA ALA A 355 -17.84 -8.41 -2.64
C ALA A 355 -16.95 -8.08 -1.44
N LEU A 356 -16.03 -8.99 -1.08
CA LEU A 356 -15.05 -8.78 -0.02
C LEU A 356 -14.17 -7.55 -0.29
N GLY A 357 -13.83 -6.83 0.78
CA GLY A 357 -12.97 -5.65 0.72
C GLY A 357 -13.73 -4.34 0.74
N TYR A 358 -13.03 -3.28 0.32
CA TYR A 358 -13.52 -1.91 0.40
C TYR A 358 -14.41 -1.54 -0.79
N ASP A 359 -15.62 -1.07 -0.52
CA ASP A 359 -16.55 -0.58 -1.53
C ASP A 359 -16.47 0.94 -1.66
N LYS A 360 -15.98 1.39 -2.81
CA LYS A 360 -15.73 2.81 -3.09
C LYS A 360 -16.99 3.67 -3.08
N ASN A 361 -18.15 3.09 -3.38
CA ASN A 361 -19.41 3.82 -3.49
C ASN A 361 -20.00 4.17 -2.11
N THR A 362 -19.85 3.25 -1.15
CA THR A 362 -20.44 3.39 0.19
C THR A 362 -19.42 3.74 1.27
N GLY A 363 -18.12 3.53 1.02
CA GLY A 363 -17.09 3.64 2.04
C GLY A 363 -17.15 2.54 3.10
N LEU A 364 -17.82 1.42 2.80
CA LEU A 364 -17.90 0.24 3.67
C LEU A 364 -16.76 -0.72 3.39
N LEU A 365 -16.29 -1.38 4.45
CA LEU A 365 -15.35 -2.49 4.38
C LEU A 365 -16.05 -3.80 4.74
N LEU A 366 -16.18 -4.72 3.78
CA LEU A 366 -16.70 -6.07 3.99
C LEU A 366 -15.56 -7.02 4.34
N LEU A 367 -15.48 -7.44 5.61
CA LEU A 367 -14.40 -8.30 6.12
C LEU A 367 -14.65 -9.80 5.95
N SER A 368 -15.92 -10.18 5.84
CA SER A 368 -16.35 -11.57 5.80
C SER A 368 -17.58 -11.67 4.91
N SER A 369 -17.60 -12.67 4.04
CA SER A 369 -18.78 -13.00 3.26
C SER A 369 -18.86 -14.52 3.18
N ALA A 370 -19.64 -15.13 4.06
CA ALA A 370 -20.32 -16.35 3.63
C ALA A 370 -21.19 -15.90 2.44
N PRO A 371 -21.04 -16.48 1.24
CA PRO A 371 -21.88 -16.10 0.12
C PRO A 371 -23.34 -16.33 0.51
N VAL A 372 -24.15 -15.29 0.36
CA VAL A 372 -25.61 -15.39 0.52
C VAL A 372 -26.21 -15.37 -0.86
N GLU A 373 -27.06 -16.35 -1.16
CA GLU A 373 -27.82 -16.36 -2.41
C GLU A 373 -29.12 -15.59 -2.19
N ILE A 374 -29.30 -14.51 -2.94
CA ILE A 374 -30.54 -13.73 -2.98
C ILE A 374 -31.08 -13.86 -4.40
N LYS A 375 -32.33 -14.30 -4.51
CA LYS A 375 -33.04 -14.41 -5.78
C LYS A 375 -33.04 -13.03 -6.47
N PRO A 376 -32.71 -12.94 -7.77
CA PRO A 376 -32.94 -11.72 -8.53
C PRO A 376 -34.44 -11.39 -8.56
N ASP A 377 -34.78 -10.14 -8.25
CA ASP A 377 -36.16 -9.63 -8.27
C ASP A 377 -37.15 -10.47 -7.42
N PRO A 378 -36.94 -10.60 -6.10
CA PRO A 378 -37.81 -11.40 -5.25
C PRO A 378 -39.22 -10.83 -5.20
N ASP A 379 -40.21 -11.72 -5.25
CA ASP A 379 -41.62 -11.38 -5.23
C ASP A 379 -42.20 -11.40 -3.81
N ARG A 380 -43.51 -11.19 -3.71
CA ARG A 380 -44.22 -11.17 -2.43
C ARG A 380 -44.17 -12.53 -1.72
N GLU A 381 -44.21 -13.64 -2.45
CA GLU A 381 -44.17 -14.99 -1.86
C GLU A 381 -42.80 -15.27 -1.27
N ASP A 382 -41.73 -14.92 -2.00
CA ASP A 382 -40.35 -15.00 -1.49
C ASP A 382 -40.18 -14.19 -0.20
N SER A 383 -40.71 -12.96 -0.18
CA SER A 383 -40.67 -12.10 1.00
C SER A 383 -41.42 -12.71 2.18
N MET A 384 -42.60 -13.32 1.97
CA MET A 384 -43.37 -13.93 3.04
C MET A 384 -42.66 -15.16 3.62
N GLU A 385 -42.00 -15.95 2.78
CA GLU A 385 -41.18 -17.08 3.23
C GLU A 385 -39.96 -16.61 4.02
N ALA A 386 -39.27 -15.58 3.55
CA ALA A 386 -38.16 -14.97 4.27
C ALA A 386 -38.60 -14.41 5.63
N ILE A 387 -39.78 -13.79 5.74
CA ILE A 387 -40.35 -13.35 7.03
C ILE A 387 -40.55 -14.54 7.97
N ARG A 388 -41.08 -15.67 7.50
CA ARG A 388 -41.25 -16.88 8.36
C ARG A 388 -39.91 -17.35 8.92
N GLN A 389 -38.86 -17.35 8.11
CA GLN A 389 -37.52 -17.73 8.56
C GLN A 389 -36.97 -16.76 9.63
N LEU A 390 -37.21 -15.45 9.48
CA LEU A 390 -36.80 -14.44 10.45
C LEU A 390 -37.62 -14.49 11.76
N LEU A 391 -38.85 -14.99 11.70
CA LEU A 391 -39.70 -15.16 12.87
C LEU A 391 -39.32 -16.41 13.69
N GLN A 392 -38.71 -17.44 13.07
CA GLN A 392 -38.35 -18.68 13.77
C GLN A 392 -37.49 -18.45 15.03
N PRO A 393 -36.41 -17.63 15.02
CA PRO A 393 -35.65 -17.32 16.24
C PRO A 393 -36.45 -16.58 17.32
N LEU A 394 -37.60 -15.99 16.96
CA LEU A 394 -38.43 -15.17 17.83
C LEU A 394 -39.57 -15.95 18.51
N GLU A 395 -39.88 -17.17 18.06
CA GLU A 395 -41.03 -17.97 18.54
C GLU A 395 -41.02 -18.23 20.06
N GLY A 396 -39.83 -18.35 20.67
CA GLY A 396 -39.68 -18.62 22.10
C GLY A 396 -39.85 -17.40 23.02
N PHE A 397 -39.97 -16.19 22.46
CA PHE A 397 -40.03 -14.95 23.25
C PHE A 397 -41.48 -14.61 23.65
N PRO A 398 -41.70 -14.16 24.90
CA PRO A 398 -43.03 -13.81 25.36
C PRO A 398 -43.41 -12.38 24.97
N PHE A 399 -43.67 -12.13 23.69
CA PHE A 399 -44.18 -10.83 23.27
C PHE A 399 -45.59 -10.60 23.85
N ASP A 400 -45.83 -9.39 24.36
CA ASP A 400 -47.15 -9.01 24.88
C ASP A 400 -48.21 -8.86 23.77
N SER A 401 -47.76 -8.63 22.53
CA SER A 401 -48.59 -8.29 21.38
C SER A 401 -47.89 -8.58 20.05
N PRO A 402 -48.67 -8.73 18.95
CA PRO A 402 -48.10 -8.82 17.59
C PRO A 402 -47.28 -7.58 17.18
N ILE A 403 -47.55 -6.42 17.78
CA ILE A 403 -46.81 -5.19 17.53
C ILE A 403 -45.39 -5.33 18.07
N SER A 404 -45.21 -5.82 19.31
CA SER A 404 -43.88 -6.06 19.90
C SER A 404 -43.04 -7.04 19.07
N GLN A 405 -43.66 -8.11 18.56
CA GLN A 405 -42.97 -9.03 17.64
C GLN A 405 -42.55 -8.34 16.33
N SER A 406 -43.41 -7.47 15.79
CA SER A 406 -43.11 -6.68 14.58
C SER A 406 -41.97 -5.69 14.81
N VAL A 407 -41.89 -5.07 15.99
CA VAL A 407 -40.78 -4.20 16.39
C VAL A 407 -39.46 -4.98 16.46
N ALA A 408 -39.48 -6.20 17.01
CA ALA A 408 -38.30 -7.08 17.02
C ALA A 408 -37.84 -7.44 15.59
N LEU A 409 -38.77 -7.77 14.70
CA LEU A 409 -38.46 -8.01 13.28
C LEU A 409 -37.88 -6.75 12.61
N ALA A 410 -38.47 -5.58 12.85
CA ALA A 410 -37.96 -4.30 12.34
C ALA A 410 -36.53 -4.00 12.85
N ALA A 411 -36.20 -4.37 14.09
CA ALA A 411 -34.84 -4.25 14.63
C ALA A 411 -33.84 -5.12 13.85
N ILE A 412 -34.21 -6.37 13.55
CA ILE A 412 -33.38 -7.29 12.74
C ILE A 412 -33.14 -6.71 11.35
N LEU A 413 -34.22 -6.34 10.64
CA LEU A 413 -34.12 -5.78 9.29
C LEU A 413 -33.26 -4.51 9.29
N THR A 414 -33.51 -3.60 10.22
CA THR A 414 -32.75 -2.34 10.36
C THR A 414 -31.26 -2.60 10.59
N ALA A 415 -30.90 -3.55 11.47
CA ALA A 415 -29.50 -3.88 11.72
C ALA A 415 -28.80 -4.45 10.48
N CYS A 416 -29.48 -5.25 9.67
CA CYS A 416 -28.92 -5.80 8.44
C CYS A 416 -28.64 -4.75 7.36
N VAL A 417 -29.36 -3.62 7.36
CA VAL A 417 -29.23 -2.58 6.31
C VAL A 417 -28.95 -1.19 6.86
N ARG A 418 -28.38 -1.09 8.07
CA ARG A 418 -28.23 0.19 8.77
C ARG A 418 -27.49 1.22 7.92
N TYR A 419 -26.53 0.83 7.10
CA TYR A 419 -25.77 1.75 6.25
C TYR A 419 -26.51 2.20 4.97
N ALA A 420 -27.60 1.53 4.59
CA ALA A 420 -28.42 1.88 3.43
C ALA A 420 -29.38 3.06 3.71
N ILE A 421 -29.76 3.25 4.98
CA ILE A 421 -30.78 4.23 5.37
C ILE A 421 -30.15 5.37 6.19
N PRO A 422 -30.56 6.64 5.98
CA PRO A 422 -29.90 7.80 6.60
C PRO A 422 -30.10 7.86 8.12
N THR A 423 -31.29 7.49 8.60
CA THR A 423 -31.69 7.54 10.01
C THR A 423 -32.46 6.29 10.38
N ALA A 424 -32.42 5.90 11.65
CA ALA A 424 -33.16 4.75 12.17
C ALA A 424 -33.67 5.04 13.59
N PRO A 425 -34.84 4.52 13.98
CA PRO A 425 -35.30 4.62 15.36
C PRO A 425 -34.40 3.78 16.29
N MET A 426 -34.44 4.10 17.57
CA MET A 426 -33.89 3.25 18.62
C MET A 426 -34.92 2.17 19.01
N PHE A 427 -34.46 0.94 19.22
CA PHE A 427 -35.31 -0.18 19.62
C PHE A 427 -35.17 -0.44 21.12
N LEU A 428 -36.29 -0.43 21.85
CA LEU A 428 -36.30 -0.64 23.29
C LEU A 428 -36.97 -1.97 23.61
N PHE A 429 -36.24 -2.85 24.30
CA PHE A 429 -36.74 -4.13 24.80
C PHE A 429 -37.08 -3.98 26.28
N ASP A 430 -38.37 -3.88 26.55
CA ASP A 430 -38.95 -3.65 27.87
C ASP A 430 -39.58 -4.93 28.43
N ALA A 431 -39.59 -5.08 29.75
CA ALA A 431 -40.33 -6.14 30.43
C ALA A 431 -40.69 -5.71 31.86
N PRO A 432 -41.72 -6.28 32.49
CA PRO A 432 -42.07 -5.96 33.87
C PRO A 432 -41.03 -6.50 34.87
N ALA A 433 -40.32 -7.59 34.54
CA ALA A 433 -39.41 -8.31 35.42
C ALA A 433 -38.04 -8.59 34.76
N PRO A 434 -36.97 -8.80 35.55
CA PRO A 434 -35.71 -9.34 35.06
C PRO A 434 -35.89 -10.77 34.52
N GLY A 435 -34.91 -11.28 33.76
CA GLY A 435 -34.92 -12.68 33.30
C GLY A 435 -35.85 -13.01 32.12
N THR A 436 -36.71 -12.09 31.67
CA THR A 436 -37.67 -12.31 30.56
C THR A 436 -37.05 -12.47 29.16
N GLY A 437 -35.72 -12.37 29.01
CA GLY A 437 -35.02 -12.55 27.73
C GLY A 437 -34.69 -11.26 26.95
N LYS A 438 -34.82 -10.07 27.54
CA LYS A 438 -34.53 -8.77 26.87
C LYS A 438 -33.15 -8.69 26.24
N SER A 439 -32.10 -8.98 27.00
CA SER A 439 -30.72 -8.97 26.50
C SER A 439 -30.47 -10.11 25.50
N LEU A 440 -31.18 -11.24 25.62
CA LEU A 440 -31.12 -12.31 24.62
C LEU A 440 -31.73 -11.85 23.29
N LEU A 441 -32.83 -11.09 23.30
CA LEU A 441 -33.43 -10.53 22.09
C LEU A 441 -32.48 -9.53 21.40
N ALA A 442 -31.81 -8.67 22.18
CA ALA A 442 -30.75 -7.80 21.67
C ALA A 442 -29.60 -8.61 21.04
N ASP A 443 -29.20 -9.73 21.65
CA ASP A 443 -28.21 -10.63 21.09
C ASP A 443 -28.69 -11.28 19.79
N VAL A 444 -29.97 -11.66 19.64
CA VAL A 444 -30.51 -12.19 18.37
C VAL A 444 -30.28 -11.19 17.24
N VAL A 445 -30.65 -9.93 17.43
CA VAL A 445 -30.47 -8.85 16.44
C VAL A 445 -28.99 -8.68 16.08
N SER A 446 -28.13 -8.66 17.09
CA SER A 446 -26.69 -8.49 16.89
C SER A 446 -26.03 -9.69 16.22
N ILE A 447 -26.34 -10.90 16.65
CA ILE A 447 -25.74 -12.12 16.08
C ILE A 447 -26.13 -12.26 14.60
N ILE A 448 -27.38 -11.97 14.22
CA ILE A 448 -27.78 -12.02 12.80
C ILE A 448 -26.93 -11.04 11.98
N SER A 449 -26.86 -9.78 12.39
CA SER A 449 -26.21 -8.72 11.61
C SER A 449 -24.67 -8.73 11.70
N THR A 450 -24.08 -8.86 12.89
CA THR A 450 -22.63 -8.76 13.13
C THR A 450 -21.95 -10.11 13.39
N GLY A 451 -22.70 -11.15 13.74
CA GLY A 451 -22.14 -12.47 14.06
C GLY A 451 -21.57 -12.58 15.47
N THR A 452 -21.81 -11.56 16.30
CA THR A 452 -21.38 -11.49 17.69
C THR A 452 -22.55 -11.07 18.57
N PRO A 453 -22.57 -11.46 19.86
CA PRO A 453 -23.51 -10.91 20.84
C PRO A 453 -23.49 -9.38 20.88
N ALA A 454 -24.61 -8.79 21.32
CA ALA A 454 -24.79 -7.35 21.35
C ALA A 454 -23.73 -6.71 22.25
N PRO A 455 -22.98 -5.72 21.74
CA PRO A 455 -22.05 -4.99 22.57
C PRO A 455 -22.84 -4.20 23.61
N SER A 456 -22.58 -4.47 24.88
CA SER A 456 -23.34 -3.86 25.99
C SER A 456 -22.57 -2.71 26.62
N MET A 457 -23.30 -1.66 26.98
CA MET A 457 -22.83 -0.57 27.83
C MET A 457 -23.88 -0.27 28.88
N SER A 458 -23.44 0.13 30.08
CA SER A 458 -24.35 0.64 31.09
C SER A 458 -24.71 2.10 30.80
N GLN A 459 -25.93 2.47 31.17
CA GLN A 459 -26.39 3.86 31.10
C GLN A 459 -25.50 4.76 31.94
N ALA A 460 -25.00 5.86 31.39
CA ALA A 460 -24.08 6.78 32.05
C ALA A 460 -24.80 7.61 33.14
N PRO A 461 -24.13 8.04 34.21
CA PRO A 461 -24.71 8.82 35.32
C PRO A 461 -25.46 10.10 34.93
N ASN A 462 -25.09 10.73 33.81
CA ASN A 462 -25.69 11.98 33.34
C ASN A 462 -25.60 12.11 31.81
N PRO A 463 -26.39 12.99 31.18
CA PRO A 463 -26.41 13.16 29.73
C PRO A 463 -25.08 13.59 29.11
N GLU A 464 -24.24 14.34 29.84
CA GLU A 464 -22.94 14.78 29.34
C GLU A 464 -21.98 13.59 29.19
N GLU A 465 -21.91 12.73 30.21
CA GLU A 465 -21.12 11.51 30.18
C GLU A 465 -21.64 10.51 29.15
N GLU A 466 -22.97 10.40 29.02
CA GLU A 466 -23.61 9.58 27.97
C GLU A 466 -23.16 10.06 26.58
N GLY A 467 -23.23 11.38 26.32
CA GLY A 467 -22.79 11.96 25.05
C GLY A 467 -21.32 11.68 24.72
N LYS A 468 -20.44 11.68 25.72
CA LYS A 468 -19.01 11.32 25.56
C LYS A 468 -18.83 9.86 25.15
N ARG A 469 -19.54 8.93 25.81
CA ARG A 469 -19.49 7.49 25.51
C ARG A 469 -20.07 7.17 24.13
N LEU A 470 -21.23 7.75 23.81
CA LEU A 470 -21.87 7.61 22.50
C LEU A 470 -20.96 8.10 21.38
N PHE A 471 -20.35 9.28 21.53
CA PHE A 471 -19.44 9.81 20.53
C PHE A 471 -18.21 8.93 20.31
N ALA A 472 -17.62 8.41 21.39
CA ALA A 472 -16.49 7.49 21.30
C ALA A 472 -16.87 6.18 20.59
N ALA A 473 -18.05 5.61 20.88
CA ALA A 473 -18.56 4.42 20.21
C ALA A 473 -18.82 4.64 18.71
N LEU A 474 -19.33 5.82 18.32
CA LEU A 474 -19.47 6.22 16.91
C LEU A 474 -18.10 6.35 16.22
N LEU A 475 -17.09 6.91 16.90
CA LEU A 475 -15.74 7.05 16.35
C LEU A 475 -15.12 5.67 16.05
N GLU A 476 -15.33 4.71 16.95
CA GLU A 476 -14.92 3.30 16.81
C GLU A 476 -15.72 2.52 15.75
N GLY A 477 -16.76 3.11 15.17
CA GLY A 477 -17.55 2.53 14.08
C GLY A 477 -18.40 1.32 14.50
N ALA A 478 -18.91 1.32 15.73
CA ALA A 478 -19.76 0.23 16.21
C ALA A 478 -21.04 0.11 15.35
N PRO A 479 -21.35 -1.05 14.74
CA PRO A 479 -22.58 -1.20 13.96
C PRO A 479 -23.84 -1.23 14.84
N ILE A 480 -23.68 -1.64 16.09
CA ILE A 480 -24.72 -1.74 17.10
C ILE A 480 -24.22 -1.14 18.41
N ILE A 481 -25.10 -0.43 19.12
CA ILE A 481 -24.90 -0.01 20.51
C ILE A 481 -26.12 -0.45 21.32
N CYS A 482 -25.90 -1.28 22.35
CA CYS A 482 -26.94 -1.69 23.28
C CYS A 482 -26.70 -1.10 24.67
N ILE A 483 -27.62 -0.23 25.12
CA ILE A 483 -27.62 0.28 26.50
C ILE A 483 -28.38 -0.73 27.36
N ASP A 484 -27.63 -1.56 28.09
CA ASP A 484 -28.17 -2.71 28.83
C ASP A 484 -28.54 -2.32 30.26
N ASN A 485 -29.64 -2.88 30.75
CA ASN A 485 -30.20 -2.64 32.08
C ASN A 485 -30.36 -1.15 32.41
N ALA A 486 -31.06 -0.42 31.53
CA ALA A 486 -31.43 0.96 31.77
C ALA A 486 -32.39 1.07 32.97
N GLU A 487 -31.96 1.82 33.98
CA GLU A 487 -32.72 2.11 35.20
C GLU A 487 -33.30 3.53 35.18
N ARG A 488 -32.79 4.40 34.31
CA ARG A 488 -33.20 5.79 34.21
C ARG A 488 -33.88 6.06 32.87
N PRO A 489 -34.76 7.08 32.79
CA PRO A 489 -35.41 7.43 31.54
C PRO A 489 -34.41 7.73 30.44
N PHE A 490 -34.67 7.26 29.21
CA PHE A 490 -33.92 7.68 28.05
C PHE A 490 -34.28 9.13 27.70
N GLU A 491 -33.28 10.01 27.75
CA GLU A 491 -33.38 11.44 27.45
C GLU A 491 -32.04 11.99 26.92
N GLY A 492 -32.06 13.18 26.32
CA GLY A 492 -30.85 13.91 25.95
C GLY A 492 -30.78 14.34 24.48
N ASP A 493 -30.26 15.54 24.26
CA ASP A 493 -30.17 16.17 22.95
C ASP A 493 -29.16 15.47 22.03
N VAL A 494 -28.09 14.90 22.60
CA VAL A 494 -27.06 14.17 21.85
C VAL A 494 -27.63 12.92 21.22
N LEU A 495 -28.29 12.05 22.01
CA LEU A 495 -28.93 10.83 21.49
C LEU A 495 -30.01 11.18 20.47
N SER A 496 -30.83 12.20 20.75
CA SER A 496 -31.84 12.69 19.81
C SER A 496 -31.20 13.10 18.47
N SER A 497 -30.14 13.92 18.52
CA SER A 497 -29.42 14.37 17.32
C SER A 497 -28.86 13.19 16.52
N ILE A 498 -28.22 12.22 17.19
CA ILE A 498 -27.66 11.02 16.56
C ILE A 498 -28.74 10.22 15.82
N LEU A 499 -29.93 10.06 16.39
CA LEU A 499 -31.03 9.30 15.77
C LEU A 499 -31.68 9.98 14.56
N THR A 500 -31.41 11.26 14.31
CA THR A 500 -32.10 12.02 13.22
C THR A 500 -31.19 12.69 12.21
N GLN A 501 -29.90 12.72 12.45
CA GLN A 501 -28.93 13.25 11.50
C GLN A 501 -28.08 12.09 11.00
N PRO A 502 -27.70 12.06 9.70
CA PRO A 502 -26.84 11.01 9.13
C PRO A 502 -25.37 11.11 9.61
N SER A 503 -25.00 12.24 10.21
CA SER A 503 -23.69 12.46 10.81
C SER A 503 -23.83 13.27 12.09
N TYR A 504 -22.88 13.08 12.99
CA TYR A 504 -22.80 13.82 14.24
C TYR A 504 -21.41 14.42 14.41
N ARG A 505 -21.36 15.68 14.81
CA ARG A 505 -20.12 16.41 15.06
C ARG A 505 -19.91 16.56 16.56
N GLY A 506 -18.79 16.05 17.06
CA GLY A 506 -18.43 16.09 18.47
C GLY A 506 -16.95 16.40 18.68
N ARG A 507 -16.56 16.65 19.93
CA ARG A 507 -15.17 16.87 20.31
C ARG A 507 -14.54 15.54 20.72
N VAL A 508 -13.34 15.26 20.22
CA VAL A 508 -12.58 14.07 20.61
C VAL A 508 -12.13 14.23 22.07
N LEU A 509 -12.39 13.22 22.89
CA LEU A 509 -12.03 13.24 24.31
C LEU A 509 -10.53 13.43 24.50
N GLY A 510 -10.16 14.33 25.41
CA GLY A 510 -8.76 14.65 25.69
C GLY A 510 -8.04 15.48 24.61
N SER A 511 -8.76 15.98 23.61
CA SER A 511 -8.21 16.81 22.53
C SER A 511 -9.08 18.04 22.26
N SER A 512 -8.47 19.09 21.68
CA SER A 512 -9.21 20.26 21.19
C SER A 512 -9.91 20.01 19.85
N VAL A 513 -9.60 18.90 19.18
CA VAL A 513 -10.06 18.55 17.83
C VAL A 513 -11.53 18.12 17.83
N THR A 514 -12.29 18.62 16.85
CA THR A 514 -13.65 18.13 16.56
C THR A 514 -13.61 17.13 15.41
N ALA A 515 -14.40 16.06 15.50
CA ALA A 515 -14.57 15.09 14.44
C ALA A 515 -16.05 14.97 14.04
N THR A 516 -16.28 14.76 12.75
CA THR A 516 -17.61 14.43 12.19
C THR A 516 -17.62 12.94 11.90
N VAL A 517 -18.59 12.21 12.45
CA VAL A 517 -18.70 10.75 12.32
C VAL A 517 -20.09 10.36 11.81
N PRO A 518 -20.21 9.31 10.98
CA PRO A 518 -21.49 8.71 10.62
C PRO A 518 -22.26 8.22 11.86
N THR A 519 -23.58 8.38 11.84
CA THR A 519 -24.53 7.88 12.86
C THR A 519 -25.21 6.58 12.42
N ALA A 520 -24.67 5.92 11.39
CA ALA A 520 -25.15 4.65 10.85
C ALA A 520 -24.90 3.50 11.83
N VAL A 521 -25.60 3.53 12.96
CA VAL A 521 -25.57 2.58 14.06
C VAL A 521 -26.99 2.22 14.43
N THR A 522 -27.24 0.95 14.76
CA THR A 522 -28.52 0.52 15.32
C THR A 522 -28.46 0.64 16.83
N PHE A 523 -29.30 1.53 17.38
CA PHE A 523 -29.42 1.72 18.82
C PHE A 523 -30.44 0.77 19.41
N MET A 524 -30.03 0.07 20.47
CA MET A 524 -30.89 -0.79 21.26
C MET A 524 -30.81 -0.41 22.74
N GLY A 525 -31.87 -0.63 23.49
CA GLY A 525 -31.89 -0.50 24.94
C GLY A 525 -32.66 -1.64 25.58
N THR A 526 -32.20 -2.11 26.73
CA THR A 526 -32.91 -3.10 27.55
C THR A 526 -33.16 -2.51 28.94
N GLY A 527 -34.25 -2.92 29.59
CA GLY A 527 -34.56 -2.42 30.93
C GLY A 527 -35.89 -2.96 31.43
N ASN A 528 -36.19 -2.68 32.70
CA ASN A 528 -37.46 -3.03 33.30
C ASN A 528 -38.32 -1.78 33.41
N ASN A 529 -39.53 -1.80 32.84
CA ASN A 529 -40.46 -0.66 32.80
C ASN A 529 -39.79 0.62 32.27
N ILE A 530 -39.19 0.52 31.08
CA ILE A 530 -38.43 1.59 30.45
C ILE A 530 -39.30 2.85 30.29
N SER A 531 -38.74 4.00 30.66
CA SER A 531 -39.32 5.32 30.44
C SER A 531 -38.52 6.09 29.39
N VAL A 532 -39.22 6.86 28.54
CA VAL A 532 -38.61 7.72 27.52
C VAL A 532 -39.18 9.12 27.68
N LYS A 533 -38.32 10.15 27.59
CA LYS A 533 -38.71 11.55 27.80
C LYS A 533 -38.33 12.43 26.62
N GLY A 534 -38.98 13.60 26.56
CA GLY A 534 -38.70 14.64 25.58
C GLY A 534 -38.92 14.18 24.14
N ASP A 535 -38.06 14.65 23.24
CA ASP A 535 -38.18 14.42 21.81
C ASP A 535 -37.87 12.97 21.37
N LEU A 536 -37.23 12.17 22.24
CA LEU A 536 -36.97 10.76 21.96
C LEU A 536 -38.23 9.92 21.83
N THR A 537 -39.36 10.35 22.40
CA THR A 537 -40.64 9.61 22.35
C THR A 537 -41.13 9.30 20.94
N ARG A 538 -40.74 10.11 19.93
CA ARG A 538 -41.08 9.90 18.51
C ARG A 538 -40.00 9.19 17.70
N ARG A 539 -38.90 8.79 18.36
CA ARG A 539 -37.67 8.25 17.74
C ARG A 539 -37.32 6.87 18.28
N VAL A 540 -38.23 6.28 19.06
CA VAL A 540 -38.09 4.96 19.68
C VAL A 540 -39.23 4.05 19.25
N LEU A 541 -38.93 2.76 19.11
CA LEU A 541 -39.92 1.70 18.99
C LEU A 541 -39.81 0.80 20.22
N LEU A 542 -40.92 0.61 20.93
CA LEU A 542 -40.98 -0.18 22.15
C LEU A 542 -41.47 -1.59 21.84
N CYS A 543 -40.69 -2.59 22.23
CA CYS A 543 -41.03 -4.00 22.20
C CYS A 543 -41.13 -4.48 23.64
N ARG A 544 -42.34 -4.85 24.08
CA ARG A 544 -42.60 -5.30 25.44
C ARG A 544 -42.70 -6.82 25.50
N LEU A 545 -41.98 -7.40 26.45
CA LEU A 545 -41.99 -8.82 26.76
C LEU A 545 -42.73 -9.04 28.09
N ASP A 546 -43.70 -9.93 28.12
CA ASP A 546 -44.43 -10.31 29.32
C ASP A 546 -44.64 -11.84 29.37
N ALA A 547 -43.86 -12.51 30.21
CA ALA A 547 -43.98 -13.95 30.39
C ALA A 547 -45.24 -14.37 31.18
N ALA A 548 -45.90 -13.43 31.89
CA ALA A 548 -47.01 -13.70 32.81
C ALA A 548 -46.72 -14.83 33.83
N LEU A 549 -45.47 -14.89 34.32
CA LEU A 549 -44.98 -15.88 35.29
C LEU A 549 -44.32 -15.17 36.48
N GLU A 550 -44.39 -15.78 37.67
CA GLU A 550 -43.72 -15.28 38.88
C GLU A 550 -42.18 -15.36 38.76
N HIS A 551 -41.66 -16.39 38.07
CA HIS A 551 -40.23 -16.62 37.83
C HIS A 551 -39.91 -16.77 36.32
N PRO A 552 -39.90 -15.67 35.54
CA PRO A 552 -39.61 -15.71 34.10
C PRO A 552 -38.24 -16.30 33.75
N GLU A 553 -37.26 -16.21 34.65
CA GLU A 553 -35.90 -16.73 34.51
C GLU A 553 -35.81 -18.27 34.40
N GLU A 554 -36.83 -19.00 34.85
CA GLU A 554 -36.87 -20.46 34.79
C GLU A 554 -37.26 -20.99 33.39
N ARG A 555 -37.63 -20.09 32.47
CA ARG A 555 -37.90 -20.45 31.07
C ARG A 555 -36.63 -20.89 30.37
N LEU A 556 -36.52 -22.20 30.16
CA LEU A 556 -35.47 -22.79 29.33
C LEU A 556 -35.82 -22.62 27.85
N PHE A 557 -34.94 -21.94 27.10
CA PHE A 557 -34.94 -22.05 25.65
C PHE A 557 -34.42 -23.45 25.27
N GLN A 558 -35.11 -24.15 24.36
CA GLN A 558 -34.64 -25.47 23.91
C GLN A 558 -33.34 -25.32 23.12
N GLY A 559 -32.23 -25.82 23.67
CA GLY A 559 -30.90 -25.67 23.08
C GLY A 559 -30.31 -24.27 23.24
N SER A 560 -29.09 -24.06 22.73
CA SER A 560 -28.46 -22.74 22.69
C SER A 560 -28.98 -21.97 21.47
N LEU A 561 -29.93 -21.07 21.70
CA LEU A 561 -30.50 -20.19 20.67
C LEU A 561 -29.39 -19.41 19.94
N ARG A 562 -28.39 -18.92 20.68
CA ARG A 562 -27.24 -18.20 20.12
C ARG A 562 -26.47 -19.05 19.11
N ASP A 563 -26.18 -20.30 19.45
CA ASP A 563 -25.44 -21.21 18.56
C ASP A 563 -26.28 -21.58 17.33
N THR A 564 -27.59 -21.75 17.52
CA THR A 564 -28.53 -22.04 16.42
C THR A 564 -28.60 -20.89 15.43
N ILE A 565 -28.69 -19.65 15.91
CA ILE A 565 -28.67 -18.45 15.06
C ILE A 565 -27.32 -18.30 14.39
N GLN A 566 -26.20 -18.51 15.11
CA GLN A 566 -24.87 -18.45 14.53
C GLN A 566 -24.71 -19.43 13.36
N ALA A 567 -25.20 -20.67 13.51
CA ALA A 567 -25.17 -21.69 12.47
C ALA A 567 -26.06 -21.35 11.26
N LYS A 568 -27.22 -20.73 11.50
CA LYS A 568 -28.18 -20.31 10.46
C LYS A 568 -27.98 -18.87 9.97
N ARG A 569 -26.93 -18.19 10.40
CA ARG A 569 -26.74 -16.76 10.17
C ARG A 569 -26.75 -16.39 8.68
N PRO A 570 -26.05 -17.10 7.77
CA PRO A 570 -26.11 -16.79 6.34
C PRO A 570 -27.54 -16.82 5.79
N GLN A 571 -28.35 -17.81 6.18
CA GLN A 571 -29.75 -17.94 5.75
C GLN A 571 -30.62 -16.80 6.31
N LEU A 572 -30.44 -16.44 7.58
CA LEU A 572 -31.18 -15.35 8.21
C LEU A 572 -30.84 -13.98 7.60
N VAL A 573 -29.57 -13.74 7.26
CA VAL A 573 -29.16 -12.52 6.54
C VAL A 573 -29.75 -12.50 5.13
N ALA A 574 -29.68 -13.63 4.40
CA ALA A 574 -30.31 -13.75 3.10
C ALA A 574 -31.82 -13.45 3.16
N ALA A 575 -32.52 -14.01 4.15
CA ALA A 575 -33.93 -13.74 4.37
C ALA A 575 -34.19 -12.24 4.64
N ALA A 576 -33.41 -11.60 5.51
CA ALA A 576 -33.54 -10.16 5.77
C ALA A 576 -33.38 -9.32 4.50
N LEU A 577 -32.37 -9.63 3.68
CA LEU A 577 -32.13 -8.92 2.43
C LEU A 577 -33.22 -9.21 1.38
N THR A 578 -33.72 -10.44 1.29
CA THR A 578 -34.83 -10.82 0.40
C THR A 578 -36.09 -10.00 0.69
N VAL A 579 -36.47 -9.84 1.97
CA VAL A 579 -37.63 -9.01 2.36
C VAL A 579 -37.48 -7.57 1.86
N LEU A 580 -36.28 -7.00 2.05
CA LEU A 580 -36.03 -5.60 1.71
C LEU A 580 -35.89 -5.39 0.20
N CYS A 581 -35.28 -6.34 -0.51
CA CYS A 581 -35.23 -6.33 -1.98
C CYS A 581 -36.64 -6.44 -2.56
N ALA A 582 -37.49 -7.31 -2.03
CA ALA A 582 -38.87 -7.47 -2.52
C ALA A 582 -39.69 -6.18 -2.35
N TYR A 583 -39.48 -5.46 -1.24
CA TYR A 583 -40.07 -4.13 -1.03
C TYR A 583 -39.61 -3.11 -2.11
N GLN A 584 -38.33 -3.12 -2.47
CA GLN A 584 -37.80 -2.26 -3.54
C GLN A 584 -38.33 -2.63 -4.92
N VAL A 585 -38.38 -3.92 -5.25
CA VAL A 585 -38.95 -4.44 -6.50
C VAL A 585 -40.43 -4.06 -6.64
N ALA A 586 -41.17 -4.05 -5.52
CA ALA A 586 -42.56 -3.61 -5.50
C ALA A 586 -42.74 -2.08 -5.67
N GLY A 587 -41.65 -1.32 -5.86
CA GLY A 587 -41.68 0.13 -6.06
C GLY A 587 -41.79 0.92 -4.75
N CYS A 588 -41.33 0.36 -3.62
CA CYS A 588 -41.37 0.99 -2.30
C CYS A 588 -42.75 1.54 -1.95
N PRO A 589 -43.82 0.71 -1.93
CA PRO A 589 -45.17 1.17 -1.65
C PRO A 589 -45.26 1.90 -0.30
N GLU A 590 -46.09 2.94 -0.24
CA GLU A 590 -46.40 3.64 1.02
C GLU A 590 -47.11 2.68 1.99
N GLN A 591 -46.81 2.83 3.28
CA GLN A 591 -47.38 2.03 4.37
C GLN A 591 -48.68 2.62 4.90
#